data_AF-A0A843RQT0-F1
#
_entry.id   AF-A0A843RQT0-F1
#
_cell.length_a   1.000
_cell.length_b   1.000
_cell.length_c   1.000
_cell.angle_alpha   90.00
_cell.angle_beta   90.00
_cell.angle_gamma   90.00
#
_symmetry.space_group_name_H-M   'P 1'
#
loop_
_entity.id
_entity.type
_entity.pdbx_description
1 polymer ?
#
loop_
_entity_poly.entity_id
_entity_poly.type
_entity_poly.pdbx_seq_one_letter_code
_entity_poly.pdbx_strand_id
1 'polypeptide(L)'
;MSLRAFVARVLGLVRSRQVERELHDEIVAYLEQAELDNLRAGMSPEEARRAARLRFGGVEQVKEMHRDGQRFRPLADVVQDVKFGLRSMRKQRAFAAAAIVTLAFGIGANVAIFSVVYGVLLKPLPFPHPDRGRASALPWILDGSSHASRLILPP
;
A
#
# COMPACT_ATOMS: atom_id res chain seq x y z
N MET A 1 0.15 8.96 7.95
CA MET A 1 0.59 8.22 6.73
C MET A 1 -0.60 7.38 6.27
N SER A 2 -1.16 7.61 5.08
CA SER A 2 -2.41 6.96 4.68
C SER A 2 -2.19 5.48 4.34
N LEU A 3 -3.13 4.61 4.76
CA LEU A 3 -3.08 3.17 4.50
C LEU A 3 -2.96 2.86 3.00
N ARG A 4 -3.61 3.66 2.16
CA ARG A 4 -3.51 3.56 0.69
C ARG A 4 -2.10 3.84 0.18
N ALA A 5 -1.41 4.85 0.71
CA ALA A 5 -0.04 5.15 0.33
C ALA A 5 0.94 4.07 0.81
N PHE A 6 0.68 3.45 1.97
CA PHE A 6 1.47 2.34 2.47
C PHE A 6 1.31 1.08 1.60
N VAL A 7 0.07 0.72 1.26
CA VAL A 7 -0.23 -0.43 0.40
C VAL A 7 0.33 -0.23 -1.02
N ALA A 8 0.16 0.96 -1.60
CA ALA A 8 0.73 1.27 -2.91
C ALA A 8 2.27 1.18 -2.92
N ARG A 9 2.92 1.60 -1.83
CA ARG A 9 4.37 1.43 -1.66
C ARG A 9 4.77 -0.04 -1.57
N VAL A 10 4.07 -0.85 -0.77
CA VAL A 10 4.34 -2.29 -0.63
C VAL A 10 4.15 -3.04 -1.95
N LEU A 11 3.07 -2.76 -2.69
CA LEU A 11 2.82 -3.36 -4.01
C LEU A 11 3.82 -2.87 -5.06
N GLY A 12 4.27 -1.62 -4.96
CA GLY A 12 5.34 -1.06 -5.79
C GLY A 12 6.65 -1.83 -5.69
N LEU A 13 6.94 -2.46 -4.55
CA LEU A 13 8.16 -3.27 -4.37
C LEU A 13 8.13 -4.57 -5.18
N VAL A 14 6.94 -5.17 -5.37
CA VAL A 14 6.76 -6.36 -6.22
C VAL A 14 6.87 -5.97 -7.70
N ARG A 15 6.31 -4.81 -8.07
CA ARG A 15 6.41 -4.25 -9.42
C ARG A 15 7.84 -3.82 -9.78
N SER A 16 8.63 -3.35 -8.80
CA SER A 16 10.04 -3.02 -9.01
C SER A 16 10.88 -4.21 -9.48
N ARG A 17 10.55 -5.44 -9.03
CA ARG A 17 11.23 -6.67 -9.52
C ARG A 17 10.84 -7.07 -10.93
N GLN A 18 9.70 -6.59 -11.41
CA GLN A 18 9.31 -6.77 -12.80
C GLN A 18 10.05 -5.76 -13.68
N VAL A 19 10.12 -4.50 -13.25
CA VAL A 19 10.88 -3.44 -13.95
C VAL A 19 12.37 -3.79 -14.05
N GLU A 20 12.97 -4.36 -13.01
CA GLU A 20 14.38 -4.80 -13.07
C GLU A 20 14.59 -5.96 -14.06
N ARG A 21 13.60 -6.83 -14.22
CA ARG A 21 13.64 -7.92 -15.23
C ARG A 21 13.42 -7.39 -16.64
N GLU A 22 12.42 -6.53 -16.82
CA GLU A 22 12.17 -5.86 -18.11
C GLU A 22 13.40 -5.06 -18.56
N LEU A 23 14.07 -4.36 -17.65
CA LEU A 23 15.32 -3.65 -17.93
C LEU A 23 16.45 -4.60 -18.33
N HIS A 24 16.59 -5.73 -17.64
CA HIS A 24 17.59 -6.74 -17.99
C HIS A 24 17.34 -7.31 -19.39
N ASP A 25 16.09 -7.64 -19.71
CA ASP A 25 15.68 -8.17 -21.01
C ASP A 25 15.91 -7.13 -22.13
N GLU A 26 15.62 -5.86 -21.86
CA GLU A 26 15.88 -4.75 -22.79
C GLU A 26 17.38 -4.54 -23.03
N ILE A 27 18.22 -4.67 -22.00
CA ILE A 27 19.69 -4.59 -22.13
C ILE A 27 20.21 -5.75 -22.99
N VAL A 28 19.72 -6.97 -22.77
CA VAL A 28 20.11 -8.13 -23.57
C VAL A 28 19.71 -7.94 -25.03
N ALA A 29 18.47 -7.50 -25.29
CA ALA A 29 17.99 -7.22 -26.64
C ALA A 29 18.82 -6.12 -27.33
N TYR A 30 19.19 -5.07 -26.61
CA TYR A 30 20.05 -4.01 -27.15
C TYR A 30 21.45 -4.50 -27.50
N LEU A 31 22.06 -5.34 -26.65
CA LEU A 31 23.38 -5.92 -26.91
C LEU A 31 23.37 -6.86 -28.11
N GLU A 32 22.33 -7.68 -28.24
CA GLU A 32 22.15 -8.59 -29.38
C GLU A 32 21.98 -7.80 -30.68
N GLN A 33 21.18 -6.74 -30.67
CA GLN A 33 20.99 -5.89 -31.83
C GLN A 33 22.29 -5.16 -32.23
N ALA A 34 23.05 -4.66 -31.26
CA ALA A 34 24.35 -4.05 -31.51
C ALA A 34 25.39 -5.05 -32.05
N GLU A 35 25.37 -6.31 -31.60
CA GLU A 35 26.21 -7.39 -32.14
C GLU A 35 25.86 -7.67 -33.61
N LEU A 36 24.57 -7.79 -33.94
CA LEU A 36 24.10 -8.00 -35.31
C LEU A 36 24.51 -6.87 -36.26
N ASP A 37 24.42 -5.63 -35.82
CA ASP A 37 24.83 -4.48 -36.63
C ASP A 37 26.35 -4.45 -36.86
N ASN A 38 27.14 -4.84 -35.85
CA ASN A 38 28.60 -4.96 -36.00
C ASN A 38 28.99 -6.12 -36.93
N LEU A 39 28.28 -7.24 -36.86
CA LEU A 39 28.44 -8.36 -37.79
C LEU A 39 28.12 -7.95 -39.23
N ARG A 40 27.03 -7.19 -39.43
CA ARG A 40 26.67 -6.62 -40.75
C ARG A 40 27.71 -5.63 -41.26
N ALA A 41 28.38 -4.91 -40.37
CA ALA A 41 29.50 -4.03 -40.68
C ALA A 41 30.80 -4.80 -41.02
N GLY A 42 30.77 -6.14 -41.00
CA GLY A 42 31.89 -7.00 -41.39
C GLY A 42 32.85 -7.34 -40.26
N MET A 43 32.50 -7.05 -38.99
CA MET A 43 33.33 -7.44 -37.85
C MET A 43 33.25 -8.96 -37.61
N SER A 44 34.33 -9.51 -37.05
CA SER A 44 34.30 -10.89 -36.56
C SER A 44 33.35 -11.01 -35.35
N PRO A 45 32.75 -12.19 -35.08
CA PRO A 45 31.80 -12.37 -33.97
C PRO A 45 32.34 -11.97 -32.60
N GLU A 46 33.62 -12.26 -32.33
CA GLU A 46 34.27 -11.90 -31.07
C GLU A 46 34.48 -10.38 -30.94
N GLU A 47 34.82 -9.71 -32.04
CA GLU A 47 34.99 -8.25 -32.08
C GLU A 47 33.64 -7.53 -31.99
N ALA A 48 32.61 -8.03 -32.67
CA ALA A 48 31.25 -7.51 -32.63
C ALA A 48 30.66 -7.53 -31.20
N ARG A 49 30.85 -8.65 -30.46
CA ARG A 49 30.46 -8.78 -29.05
C ARG A 49 31.20 -7.81 -28.16
N ARG A 50 32.52 -7.70 -28.34
CA ARG A 50 33.36 -6.80 -27.55
C ARG A 50 32.97 -5.34 -27.79
N ALA A 51 32.76 -4.95 -29.04
CA ALA A 51 32.33 -3.60 -29.41
C ALA A 51 30.93 -3.26 -28.86
N ALA A 52 29.97 -4.19 -28.90
CA ALA A 52 28.63 -4.01 -28.34
C ALA A 52 28.68 -3.74 -26.82
N ARG A 53 29.48 -4.52 -26.08
CA ARG A 53 29.65 -4.35 -24.62
C ARG A 53 30.35 -3.04 -24.25
N LEU A 54 31.38 -2.64 -25.00
CA LEU A 54 32.09 -1.37 -24.77
C LEU A 54 31.17 -0.16 -25.00
N ARG A 55 30.33 -0.22 -26.04
CA ARG A 55 29.36 0.83 -26.36
C ARG A 55 28.28 0.94 -25.28
N PHE A 56 27.81 -0.17 -24.73
CA PHE A 56 26.86 -0.19 -23.61
C PHE A 56 27.48 0.36 -22.31
N GLY A 57 28.70 -0.03 -21.96
CA GLY A 57 29.40 0.47 -20.78
C GLY A 57 29.64 1.99 -20.79
N GLY A 58 29.84 2.59 -21.96
CA GLY A 58 29.90 4.05 -22.11
C GLY A 58 28.56 4.75 -21.88
N VAL A 59 27.44 4.13 -22.24
CA VAL A 59 26.08 4.68 -22.02
C VAL A 59 25.69 4.62 -20.53
N GLU A 60 26.09 3.57 -19.82
CA GLU A 60 25.83 3.44 -18.39
C GLU A 60 26.58 4.52 -17.58
N GLN A 61 27.81 4.86 -17.96
CA GLN A 61 28.55 5.98 -17.34
C GLN A 61 27.88 7.35 -17.55
N VAL A 62 27.31 7.59 -18.74
CA VAL A 62 26.59 8.85 -19.03
C VAL A 62 25.28 8.94 -18.23
N LYS A 63 24.61 7.80 -17.99
CA LYS A 63 23.44 7.72 -17.10
C LYS A 63 23.82 7.90 -15.63
N GLU A 64 24.94 7.35 -15.18
CA GLU A 64 25.45 7.53 -13.81
C GLU A 64 25.87 8.99 -13.53
N MET A 65 26.47 9.69 -14.50
CA MET A 65 26.81 11.11 -14.36
C MET A 65 25.59 12.03 -14.13
N HIS A 66 24.38 11.56 -14.43
CA HIS A 66 23.12 12.29 -14.15
C HIS A 66 22.42 11.84 -12.87
N ARG A 67 22.99 10.87 -12.12
CA ARG A 67 22.35 10.25 -10.95
C ARG A 67 22.65 10.96 -9.62
N ASP A 68 23.61 11.89 -9.58
CA ASP A 68 24.00 12.61 -8.35
C ASP A 68 23.10 13.81 -7.99
N GLY A 69 22.11 14.15 -8.81
CA GLY A 69 21.32 15.37 -8.65
C GLY A 69 20.00 15.27 -7.89
N GLN A 70 19.45 14.07 -7.60
CA GLN A 70 18.12 13.97 -7.01
C GLN A 70 18.07 13.13 -5.73
N ARG A 71 17.65 13.83 -4.69
CA ARG A 71 17.41 13.50 -3.28
C ARG A 71 16.40 12.37 -3.02
N PHE A 72 16.29 11.39 -3.91
CA PHE A 72 15.42 10.24 -3.79
C PHE A 72 16.27 8.98 -3.87
N ARG A 73 16.63 8.43 -2.71
CA ARG A 73 17.01 7.01 -2.63
C ARG A 73 15.90 6.22 -3.31
N PRO A 74 16.16 5.49 -4.42
CA PRO A 74 15.12 4.74 -5.08
C PRO A 74 14.59 3.70 -4.10
N LEU A 75 13.27 3.51 -4.08
CA LEU A 75 12.61 2.47 -3.26
C LEU A 75 13.23 1.08 -3.48
N ALA A 76 13.87 0.84 -4.64
CA ALA A 76 14.61 -0.36 -4.96
C ALA A 76 15.75 -0.67 -3.97
N ASP A 77 16.52 0.34 -3.53
CA ASP A 77 17.61 0.13 -2.56
C ASP A 77 17.04 -0.27 -1.19
N VAL A 78 15.94 0.35 -0.78
CA VAL A 78 15.22 -0.01 0.44
C VAL A 78 14.67 -1.45 0.35
N VAL A 79 14.20 -1.87 -0.82
CA VAL A 79 13.77 -3.27 -1.06
C VAL A 79 14.94 -4.22 -0.96
N GLN A 80 16.10 -3.85 -1.49
CA GLN A 80 17.30 -4.68 -1.42
C GLN A 80 17.74 -4.88 0.03
N ASP A 81 17.77 -3.81 0.83
CA ASP A 81 18.07 -3.87 2.26
C ASP A 81 17.06 -4.71 3.04
N VAL A 82 15.76 -4.51 2.78
CA VAL A 82 14.68 -5.29 3.40
C VAL A 82 14.77 -6.77 3.01
N LYS A 83 15.07 -7.08 1.75
CA LYS A 83 15.24 -8.47 1.26
C LYS A 83 16.47 -9.13 1.88
N PHE A 84 17.57 -8.38 2.04
CA PHE A 84 18.76 -8.84 2.76
C PHE A 84 18.46 -9.10 4.24
N GLY A 85 17.74 -8.18 4.90
CA GLY A 85 17.27 -8.36 6.28
C GLY A 85 16.37 -9.58 6.45
N LEU A 86 15.37 -9.75 5.57
CA LEU A 86 14.48 -10.92 5.54
C LEU A 86 15.24 -12.23 5.30
N ARG A 87 16.25 -12.24 4.41
CA ARG A 87 17.08 -13.43 4.17
C ARG A 87 17.94 -13.76 5.39
N SER A 88 18.43 -12.76 6.10
CA SER A 88 19.16 -12.92 7.37
C SER A 88 18.24 -13.46 8.48
N MET A 89 17.01 -12.93 8.60
CA MET A 89 16.00 -13.43 9.55
C MET A 89 15.57 -14.87 9.25
N ARG A 90 15.51 -15.29 7.97
CA ARG A 90 15.27 -16.71 7.59
C ARG A 90 16.43 -17.64 7.95
N LYS A 91 17.64 -17.10 8.15
CA LYS A 91 18.80 -17.84 8.67
C LYS A 91 18.68 -18.07 10.18
N GLN A 92 17.97 -17.18 10.89
CA GLN A 92 17.62 -17.30 12.32
C GLN A 92 16.13 -17.55 12.54
N ARG A 93 15.64 -18.70 12.04
CA ARG A 93 14.22 -19.10 12.07
C ARG A 93 13.58 -19.06 13.46
N ALA A 94 14.36 -19.28 14.53
CA ALA A 94 13.87 -19.24 15.91
C ALA A 94 13.40 -17.84 16.33
N PHE A 95 14.12 -16.78 15.93
CA PHE A 95 13.74 -15.40 16.25
C PHE A 95 12.45 -14.99 15.52
N ALA A 96 12.34 -15.35 14.24
CA ALA A 96 11.13 -15.08 13.46
C ALA A 96 9.90 -15.81 14.02
N ALA A 97 10.07 -17.08 14.42
CA ALA A 97 9.00 -17.85 15.06
C ALA A 97 8.56 -17.23 16.39
N ALA A 98 9.52 -16.86 17.26
CA ALA A 98 9.23 -16.18 18.51
C ALA A 98 8.48 -14.86 18.28
N ALA A 99 8.96 -14.02 17.35
CA ALA A 99 8.31 -12.76 17.01
C ALA A 99 6.88 -12.96 16.49
N ILE A 100 6.64 -13.94 15.60
CA ILE A 100 5.31 -14.27 15.09
C ILE A 100 4.38 -14.73 16.22
N VAL A 101 4.85 -15.61 17.10
CA VAL A 101 4.06 -16.11 18.23
C VAL A 101 3.72 -14.96 19.18
N THR A 102 4.67 -14.11 19.53
CA THR A 102 4.43 -12.94 20.39
C THR A 102 3.42 -11.99 19.76
N LEU A 103 3.53 -11.71 18.46
CA LEU A 103 2.61 -10.83 17.75
C LEU A 103 1.19 -11.44 17.69
N ALA A 104 1.10 -12.72 17.34
CA ALA A 104 -0.16 -13.45 17.27
C ALA A 104 -0.84 -13.51 18.64
N PHE A 105 -0.08 -13.72 19.72
CA PHE A 105 -0.60 -13.72 21.07
C PHE A 105 -1.10 -12.35 21.50
N GLY A 106 -0.35 -11.28 21.23
CA GLY A 106 -0.79 -9.91 21.52
C GLY A 106 -2.08 -9.55 20.78
N ILE A 107 -2.18 -9.90 19.49
CA ILE A 107 -3.38 -9.64 18.69
C ILE A 107 -4.55 -10.48 19.20
N GLY A 108 -4.35 -11.79 19.37
CA GLY A 108 -5.39 -12.72 19.82
C GLY A 108 -5.91 -12.41 21.21
N ALA A 109 -5.04 -12.05 22.15
CA ALA A 109 -5.42 -11.65 23.50
C ALA A 109 -6.29 -10.38 23.48
N ASN A 110 -5.90 -9.36 22.72
CA ASN A 110 -6.69 -8.14 22.60
C ASN A 110 -8.07 -8.41 21.98
N VAL A 111 -8.14 -9.21 20.91
CA VAL A 111 -9.42 -9.59 20.26
C VAL A 111 -10.30 -10.40 21.21
N ALA A 112 -9.72 -11.33 21.97
CA ALA A 112 -10.45 -12.16 22.93
C ALA A 112 -11.03 -11.33 24.08
N ILE A 113 -10.22 -10.43 24.67
CA ILE A 113 -10.68 -9.49 25.70
C ILE A 113 -11.82 -8.64 25.16
N PHE A 114 -11.67 -8.06 23.97
CA PHE A 114 -12.71 -7.21 23.38
C PHE A 114 -13.98 -8.00 23.07
N SER A 115 -13.86 -9.25 22.63
CA SER A 115 -14.99 -10.15 22.35
C SER A 115 -15.73 -10.55 23.63
N VAL A 116 -15.00 -10.81 24.73
CA VAL A 116 -15.61 -11.10 26.04
C VAL A 116 -16.28 -9.86 26.61
N VAL A 117 -15.62 -8.71 26.59
CA VAL A 117 -16.21 -7.44 27.03
C VAL A 117 -17.45 -7.12 26.20
N TYR A 118 -17.42 -7.26 24.88
CA TYR A 118 -18.59 -7.02 24.05
C TYR A 118 -19.69 -8.07 24.26
N GLY A 119 -19.33 -9.34 24.39
CA GLY A 119 -20.27 -10.44 24.54
C GLY A 119 -20.94 -10.51 25.91
N VAL A 120 -20.25 -10.09 26.98
CA VAL A 120 -20.74 -10.15 28.36
C VAL A 120 -21.26 -8.80 28.84
N LEU A 121 -20.60 -7.70 28.47
CA LEU A 121 -20.95 -6.35 28.93
C LEU A 121 -21.90 -5.62 27.96
N LEU A 122 -21.85 -5.92 26.65
CA LEU A 122 -22.63 -5.21 25.62
C LEU A 122 -23.76 -6.05 25.00
N LYS A 123 -23.86 -7.35 25.28
CA LYS A 123 -24.98 -8.20 24.82
C LYS A 123 -25.54 -8.99 26.02
N PRO A 124 -26.71 -8.64 26.60
CA PRO A 124 -27.82 -7.89 26.03
C PRO A 124 -28.17 -6.63 26.85
N LEU A 125 -28.23 -5.45 26.24
CA LEU A 125 -29.35 -4.56 26.55
C LEU A 125 -30.46 -4.93 25.57
N PRO A 126 -31.43 -5.79 25.96
CA PRO A 126 -32.70 -5.76 25.29
C PRO A 126 -33.24 -4.36 25.61
N PHE A 127 -33.18 -3.43 24.66
CA PHE A 127 -34.10 -2.31 24.68
C PHE A 127 -35.46 -2.92 24.35
N PRO A 128 -36.37 -3.11 25.31
CA PRO A 128 -37.64 -3.76 25.02
C PRO A 128 -38.53 -2.87 24.15
N HIS A 129 -38.16 -1.60 23.90
CA HIS A 129 -38.91 -0.68 23.08
C HIS A 129 -37.98 0.32 22.35
N PRO A 130 -37.70 0.15 21.04
CA PRO A 130 -37.15 1.23 20.22
C PRO A 130 -38.19 2.33 19.94
N ASP A 131 -39.47 2.04 20.16
CA ASP A 131 -40.61 2.85 19.70
C ASP A 131 -40.99 4.00 20.64
N ARG A 132 -40.21 4.26 21.70
CA ARG A 132 -40.51 5.33 22.67
C ARG A 132 -39.54 6.52 22.65
N GLY A 133 -38.80 6.69 21.54
CA GLY A 133 -37.87 7.81 21.34
C GLY A 133 -38.26 8.82 20.26
N ARG A 134 -39.32 8.58 19.48
CA ARG A 134 -39.76 9.48 18.40
C ARG A 134 -41.28 9.39 18.23
N ALA A 135 -42.02 10.37 18.78
CA ALA A 135 -43.33 10.86 18.30
C ALA A 135 -44.28 11.36 19.43
N SER A 136 -43.81 12.19 20.38
CA SER A 136 -44.77 12.94 21.22
C SER A 136 -44.37 14.37 21.58
N ALA A 137 -43.17 14.82 21.20
CA ALA A 137 -42.86 16.24 21.21
C ALA A 137 -43.21 16.81 19.83
N LEU A 138 -44.44 17.31 19.71
CA LEU A 138 -44.97 18.37 18.82
C LEU A 138 -46.46 18.15 18.47
N PRO A 139 -47.38 17.91 19.43
CA PRO A 139 -48.82 17.98 19.13
C PRO A 139 -49.29 19.43 18.85
N TRP A 140 -48.46 20.45 19.09
CA TRP A 140 -48.85 21.86 19.01
C TRP A 140 -48.49 22.57 17.70
N ILE A 141 -47.73 21.96 16.78
CA ILE A 141 -47.32 22.62 15.51
C ILE A 141 -48.34 22.40 14.36
N LEU A 142 -49.30 21.49 14.50
CA LEU A 142 -50.35 21.27 13.49
C LEU A 142 -51.74 21.74 13.92
N ASP A 143 -51.93 22.22 15.15
CA ASP A 143 -53.21 22.81 15.59
C ASP A 143 -53.19 24.34 15.45
N GLY A 144 -53.01 24.79 14.21
CA GLY A 144 -52.95 26.19 13.82
C GLY A 144 -54.25 26.73 13.23
N SER A 145 -55.43 26.23 13.62
CA SER A 145 -56.70 26.73 13.06
C SER A 145 -57.97 26.39 13.85
N SER A 146 -58.16 26.85 15.09
CA SER A 146 -59.49 26.70 15.75
C SER A 146 -59.88 27.68 16.88
N HIS A 147 -59.10 28.72 17.21
CA HIS A 147 -59.50 29.64 18.30
C HIS A 147 -59.39 31.15 17.96
N ALA A 148 -59.79 31.52 16.74
CA ALA A 148 -59.93 32.92 16.32
C ALA A 148 -61.40 33.40 16.32
N SER A 149 -62.23 33.01 17.29
CA SER A 149 -63.67 33.39 17.28
C SER A 149 -64.27 33.81 18.62
N ARG A 150 -63.46 34.14 19.64
CA ARG A 150 -63.99 34.71 20.89
C ARG A 150 -63.23 35.96 21.33
N LEU A 151 -63.33 37.00 20.50
CA LEU A 151 -63.05 38.38 20.89
C LEU A 151 -63.96 39.32 20.09
N ILE A 152 -65.24 39.39 20.48
CA ILE A 152 -66.13 40.54 20.23
C ILE A 152 -66.96 40.76 21.51
N LEU A 153 -66.48 41.68 22.36
CA LEU A 153 -67.23 42.48 23.36
C LEU A 153 -68.02 43.60 22.60
N PRO A 154 -68.81 44.55 23.18
CA PRO A 154 -69.40 44.79 24.53
C PRO A 154 -70.91 45.20 24.44
N PRO A 155 -71.58 45.86 25.42
CA PRO A 155 -71.26 46.17 26.83
C PRO A 155 -72.07 45.39 27.87
#